data_AF-A0A502FFY3-F1
#
_entry.id   AF-A0A502FFY3-F1
#
_cell.length_a   1.000
_cell.length_b   1.000
_cell.length_c   1.000
_cell.angle_alpha   90.00
_cell.angle_beta   90.00
_cell.angle_gamma   90.00
#
_symmetry.space_group_name_H-M   'P 1'
#
loop_
_entity.id
_entity.type
_entity.pdbx_description
1 polymer ?
#
loop_
_entity_poly.entity_id
_entity_poly.type
_entity_poly.pdbx_seq_one_letter_code
_entity_poly.pdbx_strand_id
1 'polypeptide(L)'
;MTEPSVWMVDQLTAAKVVRELDLSVTESQMQHLAELLAEHRINTLDLGVSRVQSKISDAIQDVLSRHRHMTNDWSDGCRFAEAAIYTATLDAIRDMKPKQQRSKGQVLRSFLRQARTAQAAADPIFMRIEAPSGKGSARSANGAT
;
A
#
# COMPACT_ATOMS: atom_id res chain seq x y z
N MET A 1 -4.09 11.03 -17.93
CA MET A 1 -3.68 12.10 -18.85
C MET A 1 -3.41 13.37 -18.05
N THR A 2 -2.19 13.51 -17.53
CA THR A 2 -1.65 14.76 -16.95
C THR A 2 -0.12 14.70 -17.10
N GLU A 3 0.35 14.70 -18.34
CA GLU A 3 1.78 14.76 -18.68
C GLU A 3 2.38 16.15 -18.94
N PRO A 4 1.66 17.30 -19.01
CA PRO A 4 2.32 18.56 -19.35
C PRO A 4 3.16 19.13 -18.19
N SER A 5 2.86 18.80 -16.94
CA SER A 5 3.58 19.37 -15.78
C SER A 5 4.97 18.75 -15.57
N VAL A 6 5.13 17.46 -15.88
CA VAL A 6 6.37 16.70 -15.64
C VAL A 6 7.47 17.17 -16.58
N TRP A 7 7.13 17.40 -17.85
CA TRP A 7 8.06 17.92 -18.86
C TRP A 7 8.48 19.38 -18.57
N MET A 8 7.56 20.17 -18.01
CA MET A 8 7.82 21.57 -17.66
C MET A 8 8.84 21.71 -16.51
N VAL A 9 8.89 20.75 -15.58
CA VAL A 9 9.87 20.73 -14.48
C VAL A 9 11.29 20.50 -15.00
N ASP A 10 11.47 19.59 -15.96
CA ASP A 10 12.80 19.29 -16.49
C ASP A 10 13.32 20.43 -17.38
N GLN A 11 12.43 21.09 -18.14
CA GLN A 11 12.77 22.30 -18.88
C GLN A 11 13.17 23.46 -17.96
N LEU A 12 12.44 23.69 -16.86
CA LEU A 12 12.82 24.68 -15.85
C LEU A 12 14.18 24.36 -15.21
N THR A 13 14.43 23.07 -14.96
CA THR A 13 15.70 22.61 -14.38
C THR A 13 16.86 22.80 -15.37
N ALA A 14 16.66 22.46 -16.65
CA ALA A 14 17.61 22.71 -17.72
C ALA A 14 17.94 24.21 -17.84
N ALA A 15 16.91 25.06 -17.85
CA ALA A 15 17.07 26.52 -17.88
C ALA A 15 17.86 27.05 -16.69
N LYS A 16 17.60 26.52 -15.49
CA LYS A 16 18.34 26.89 -14.27
C LYS A 16 19.81 26.48 -14.36
N VAL A 17 20.11 25.26 -14.79
CA VAL A 17 21.49 24.75 -14.93
C VAL A 17 22.28 25.59 -15.90
N VAL A 18 21.70 25.88 -17.06
CA VAL A 18 22.32 26.71 -18.10
C VAL A 18 22.63 28.11 -17.58
N ARG A 19 21.69 28.73 -16.86
CA ARG A 19 21.87 30.05 -16.26
C ARG A 19 22.92 30.07 -15.16
N GLU A 20 22.96 29.07 -14.28
CA GLU A 20 23.92 29.01 -13.17
C GLU A 20 25.36 28.76 -13.64
N LEU A 21 25.52 28.06 -14.77
CA LEU A 21 26.82 27.77 -15.37
C LEU A 21 27.24 28.79 -16.44
N ASP A 22 26.45 29.86 -16.65
CA ASP A 22 26.65 30.90 -17.66
C ASP A 22 26.90 30.34 -19.07
N LEU A 23 26.12 29.31 -19.43
CA LEU A 23 26.25 28.62 -20.70
C LEU A 23 25.39 29.30 -21.78
N SER A 24 25.98 29.56 -22.93
CA SER A 24 25.23 29.91 -24.15
C SER A 24 24.86 28.64 -24.89
N VAL A 25 23.60 28.22 -24.79
CA VAL A 25 23.06 27.06 -25.50
C VAL A 25 21.90 27.44 -26.42
N THR A 26 21.76 26.71 -27.52
CA THR A 26 20.63 26.83 -28.44
C THR A 26 19.37 26.23 -27.83
N GLU A 27 18.20 26.58 -28.38
CA GLU A 27 16.92 25.99 -27.98
C GLU A 27 16.91 24.46 -28.15
N SER A 28 17.51 23.94 -29.22
CA SER A 28 17.66 22.49 -29.43
C SER A 28 18.52 21.80 -28.37
N GLN A 29 19.60 22.46 -27.92
CA GLN A 29 20.46 21.95 -26.85
C GLN A 29 19.75 22.01 -25.49
N MET A 30 18.95 23.06 -25.24
CA MET A 30 18.13 23.18 -24.04
C MET A 30 17.08 22.06 -23.97
N GLN A 31 16.43 21.76 -25.09
CA GLN A 31 15.46 20.68 -25.18
C GLN A 31 16.11 19.32 -24.93
N HIS A 32 17.27 19.07 -25.54
CA HIS A 32 18.02 17.83 -25.32
C HIS A 32 18.49 17.68 -23.86
N LEU A 33 18.92 18.77 -23.22
CA LEU A 33 19.28 18.76 -21.80
C LEU A 33 18.07 18.41 -20.91
N ALA A 34 16.89 18.95 -21.21
CA ALA A 34 15.67 18.62 -20.48
C ALA A 34 15.31 17.13 -20.60
N GLU A 35 15.50 16.53 -21.78
CA GLU A 35 15.29 15.09 -22.00
C GLU A 35 16.28 14.25 -21.18
N LEU A 36 17.57 14.61 -21.18
CA LEU A 36 18.59 13.92 -20.36
C LEU A 36 18.29 14.02 -18.86
N LEU A 37 17.78 15.17 -18.40
CA LEU A 37 17.38 15.34 -17.01
C LEU A 37 16.13 14.52 -16.66
N ALA A 38 15.17 14.42 -17.58
CA ALA A 38 13.99 13.57 -17.41
C ALA A 38 14.39 12.09 -17.31
N GLU A 39 15.29 11.63 -18.19
CA GLU A 39 15.84 10.27 -18.16
C GLU A 39 16.61 10.02 -16.86
N HIS A 40 17.49 10.94 -16.46
CA HIS A 40 18.21 10.85 -15.19
C HIS A 40 17.25 10.73 -14.01
N ARG A 41 16.17 11.51 -13.98
CA ARG A 41 15.17 11.44 -12.92
C ARG A 41 14.53 10.06 -12.85
N ILE A 42 14.12 9.49 -13.98
CA ILE A 42 13.55 8.13 -14.04
C ILE A 42 14.56 7.11 -13.50
N ASN A 43 15.80 7.13 -14.02
CA ASN A 43 16.86 6.23 -13.60
C ASN A 43 17.17 6.34 -12.09
N THR A 44 17.12 7.56 -11.54
CA THR A 44 17.35 7.78 -10.11
C THR A 44 16.20 7.23 -9.25
N LEU A 45 14.95 7.37 -9.72
CA LEU A 45 13.79 6.83 -9.05
C LEU A 45 13.84 5.29 -9.05
N ASP A 46 14.17 4.68 -10.18
CA ASP A 46 14.35 3.22 -10.29
C ASP A 46 15.48 2.72 -9.37
N LEU A 47 16.61 3.43 -9.31
CA LEU A 47 17.68 3.11 -8.36
C LEU A 47 17.19 3.19 -6.90
N GLY A 48 16.33 4.15 -6.58
CA GLY A 48 15.66 4.27 -5.29
C GLY A 48 14.80 3.05 -4.98
N VAL A 49 13.97 2.62 -5.93
CA VAL A 49 13.13 1.41 -5.84
C VAL A 49 14.00 0.18 -5.61
N SER A 50 15.03 -0.04 -6.44
CA SER A 50 15.92 -1.19 -6.33
C SER A 50 16.64 -1.26 -4.99
N ARG A 51 17.08 -0.11 -4.45
CA ARG A 51 17.72 -0.05 -3.12
C ARG A 51 16.75 -0.43 -1.99
N VAL A 52 15.49 0.01 -2.07
CA VAL A 52 14.47 -0.37 -1.09
C VAL A 52 14.16 -1.86 -1.19
N GLN A 53 13.96 -2.39 -2.40
CA GLN A 53 13.73 -3.81 -2.64
C GLN A 53 14.87 -4.67 -2.09
N SER A 54 16.12 -4.30 -2.39
CA SER A 54 17.31 -4.99 -1.87
C SER A 54 17.34 -5.01 -0.35
N LYS A 55 17.13 -3.87 0.33
CA LYS A 55 17.13 -3.81 1.80
C LYS A 55 16.05 -4.67 2.43
N ILE A 56 14.88 -4.75 1.82
CA ILE A 56 13.79 -5.56 2.35
C ILE A 56 14.06 -7.05 2.11
N SER A 57 14.58 -7.43 0.93
CA SER A 57 15.01 -8.81 0.67
C SER A 57 16.07 -9.25 1.67
N ASP A 58 17.09 -8.42 1.93
CA ASP A 58 18.11 -8.69 2.94
C ASP A 58 17.49 -8.93 4.33
N ALA A 59 16.51 -8.10 4.72
CA ALA A 59 15.80 -8.25 5.98
C ALA A 59 14.96 -9.54 6.05
N ILE A 60 14.31 -9.93 4.96
CA ILE A 60 13.55 -11.19 4.87
C ILE A 60 14.50 -12.37 4.97
N GLN A 61 15.63 -12.34 4.26
CA GLN A 61 16.63 -13.40 4.28
C GLN A 61 17.26 -13.56 5.68
N ASP A 62 17.55 -12.45 6.35
CA ASP A 62 18.02 -12.44 7.73
C ASP A 62 16.97 -13.05 8.68
N VAL A 63 15.69 -12.69 8.55
CA VAL A 63 14.60 -13.28 9.34
C VAL A 63 14.47 -14.79 9.09
N LEU A 64 14.51 -15.23 7.83
CA LEU A 64 14.52 -16.64 7.44
C LEU A 64 15.72 -17.39 8.06
N SER A 65 16.90 -16.77 8.07
CA SER A 65 18.12 -17.35 8.61
C SER A 65 18.05 -17.56 10.13
N ARG A 66 17.42 -16.63 10.86
CA ARG A 66 17.24 -16.71 12.32
C ARG A 66 16.15 -17.68 12.75
N HIS A 67 15.20 -17.99 11.88
CA HIS A 67 14.02 -18.81 12.19
C HIS A 67 13.92 -20.06 11.30
N ARG A 68 15.06 -20.68 10.98
CA ARG A 68 15.13 -21.90 10.13
C ARG A 68 14.30 -23.08 10.62
N HIS A 69 13.88 -23.08 11.88
CA HIS A 69 13.07 -24.14 12.50
C HIS A 69 11.55 -23.92 12.40
N MET A 70 11.11 -22.84 11.77
CA MET A 70 9.68 -22.57 11.54
C MET A 70 9.11 -23.50 10.46
N THR A 71 7.78 -23.60 10.42
CA THR A 71 7.04 -24.45 9.47
C THR A 71 7.25 -24.00 8.03
N ASN A 72 7.05 -24.92 7.08
CA ASN A 72 7.12 -24.61 5.65
C ASN A 72 6.18 -23.46 5.27
N ASP A 73 4.95 -23.44 5.80
CA ASP A 73 3.98 -22.36 5.58
C ASP A 73 4.51 -20.97 5.97
N TRP A 74 5.31 -20.89 7.04
CA TRP A 74 5.93 -19.64 7.47
C TRP A 74 7.00 -19.18 6.47
N SER A 75 7.83 -20.12 6.00
CA SER A 75 8.85 -19.82 4.99
C SER A 75 8.25 -19.42 3.63
N ASP A 76 7.14 -20.04 3.23
CA ASP A 76 6.41 -19.69 2.01
C ASP A 76 5.75 -18.31 2.14
N GLY A 77 5.23 -17.97 3.32
CA GLY A 77 4.74 -16.61 3.60
C GLY A 77 5.84 -15.54 3.46
N CYS A 78 7.07 -15.82 3.90
CA CYS A 78 8.21 -14.93 3.70
C CYS A 78 8.58 -14.77 2.21
N ARG A 79 8.60 -15.87 1.44
CA ARG A 79 8.84 -15.83 -0.01
C ARG A 79 7.75 -15.07 -0.76
N PHE A 80 6.50 -15.24 -0.36
CA PHE A 80 5.39 -14.50 -0.95
C PHE A 80 5.49 -13.00 -0.65
N ALA A 81 5.85 -12.63 0.58
CA ALA A 81 6.10 -11.24 0.95
C ALA A 81 7.23 -10.65 0.10
N GLU A 82 8.33 -11.37 -0.07
CA GLU A 82 9.46 -10.98 -0.93
C GLU A 82 9.02 -10.76 -2.38
N ALA A 83 8.28 -11.70 -2.97
CA ALA A 83 7.75 -11.57 -4.33
C ALA A 83 6.84 -10.36 -4.50
N ALA A 84 5.99 -10.06 -3.49
CA ALA A 84 5.12 -8.89 -3.50
C ALA A 84 5.89 -7.55 -3.40
N ILE A 85 7.09 -7.57 -2.83
CA ILE A 85 7.96 -6.39 -2.74
C ILE A 85 8.70 -6.15 -4.05
N TYR A 86 9.12 -7.22 -4.73
CA TYR A 86 9.73 -7.11 -6.07
C TYR A 86 8.76 -6.59 -7.13
N THR A 87 7.46 -6.79 -6.96
CA THR A 87 6.43 -6.22 -7.83
C THR A 87 5.97 -4.82 -7.40
N ALA A 88 6.49 -4.29 -6.29
CA ALA A 88 6.12 -2.96 -5.82
C ALA A 88 6.69 -1.87 -6.73
N THR A 89 5.81 -1.03 -7.27
CA THR A 89 6.16 0.15 -8.06
C THR A 89 6.62 1.31 -7.16
N LEU A 90 7.24 2.33 -7.76
CA LEU A 90 7.63 3.56 -7.05
C LEU A 90 6.46 4.18 -6.28
N ASP A 91 5.26 4.20 -6.86
CA ASP A 91 4.06 4.72 -6.20
C ASP A 91 3.68 3.88 -4.98
N ALA A 92 3.75 2.56 -5.09
CA ALA A 92 3.50 1.66 -3.96
C ALA A 92 4.52 1.89 -2.84
N ILE A 93 5.80 2.11 -3.17
CA ILE A 93 6.85 2.43 -2.18
C ILE A 93 6.61 3.81 -1.56
N ARG A 94 6.19 4.80 -2.35
CA ARG A 94 5.87 6.15 -1.84
C ARG A 94 4.69 6.11 -0.86
N ASP A 95 3.70 5.27 -1.13
CA ASP A 95 2.52 5.10 -0.28
C ASP A 95 2.76 4.17 0.91
N MET A 96 3.88 3.43 0.94
CA MET A 96 4.37 2.73 2.13
C MET A 96 4.84 3.76 3.18
N LYS A 97 3.87 4.38 3.86
CA LYS A 97 4.15 5.14 5.08
C LYS A 97 4.81 4.19 6.08
N PRO A 98 5.92 4.58 6.72
CA PRO A 98 6.49 3.79 7.81
C PRO A 98 5.42 3.65 8.88
N LYS A 99 4.82 2.47 8.98
CA LYS A 99 3.89 2.18 10.06
C LYS A 99 4.72 2.17 11.34
N GLN A 100 4.28 2.94 12.34
CA GLN A 100 4.82 2.86 13.70
C GLN A 100 5.03 1.39 14.08
N GLN A 101 6.20 1.06 14.63
CA GLN A 101 6.50 -0.30 15.06
C GLN A 101 5.37 -0.80 15.96
N ARG A 102 4.64 -1.79 15.48
CA ARG A 102 3.53 -2.40 16.23
C ARG A 102 4.08 -3.50 17.12
N SER A 103 3.68 -3.52 18.38
CA SER A 103 3.98 -4.65 19.26
C SER A 103 3.30 -5.93 18.76
N LYS A 104 3.85 -7.10 19.08
CA LYS A 104 3.25 -8.41 18.73
C LYS A 104 1.76 -8.48 19.11
N GLY A 105 1.41 -7.94 20.28
CA GLY A 105 0.02 -7.86 20.72
C GLY A 105 -0.86 -6.93 19.87
N GLN A 106 -0.32 -5.83 19.35
CA GLN A 106 -1.04 -4.97 18.40
C GLN A 106 -1.27 -5.65 17.05
N VAL A 107 -0.28 -6.41 16.56
CA VAL A 107 -0.40 -7.20 15.32
C VAL A 107 -1.48 -8.28 15.48
N LEU A 108 -1.42 -9.07 16.55
CA LEU A 108 -2.42 -10.10 16.84
C LEU A 108 -3.83 -9.52 16.97
N ARG A 109 -3.99 -8.40 17.69
CA ARG A 109 -5.30 -7.72 17.80
C ARG A 109 -5.79 -7.20 16.44
N SER A 110 -4.90 -6.80 15.54
CA SER A 110 -5.29 -6.37 14.20
C SER A 110 -5.77 -7.53 13.33
N PHE A 111 -5.10 -8.69 13.40
CA PHE A 111 -5.57 -9.90 12.71
C PHE A 111 -6.89 -10.40 13.27
N LEU A 112 -7.07 -10.39 14.59
CA LEU A 112 -8.33 -10.76 15.24
C LEU A 112 -9.48 -9.83 14.84
N ARG A 113 -9.20 -8.52 14.70
CA ARG A 113 -10.20 -7.58 14.17
C ARG A 113 -10.52 -7.88 12.72
N GLN A 114 -9.52 -8.08 11.85
CA GLN A 114 -9.71 -8.39 10.43
C GLN A 114 -10.48 -9.69 10.21
N ALA A 115 -10.17 -10.74 10.97
CA ALA A 115 -10.89 -12.00 10.92
C ALA A 115 -12.37 -11.83 11.31
N ARG A 116 -12.65 -11.03 12.36
CA ARG A 116 -14.03 -10.71 12.75
C ARG A 116 -14.78 -9.89 11.69
N THR A 117 -14.13 -8.94 11.03
CA THR A 117 -14.77 -8.19 9.93
C THR A 117 -14.98 -9.06 8.70
N ALA A 118 -14.05 -9.95 8.37
CA ALA A 118 -14.20 -10.90 7.27
C ALA A 118 -15.34 -11.91 7.54
N GLN A 119 -15.46 -12.38 8.79
CA GLN A 119 -16.57 -13.24 9.21
C GLN A 119 -17.92 -12.51 9.18
N ALA A 120 -17.96 -11.24 9.62
CA ALA A 120 -19.17 -10.42 9.57
C ALA A 120 -19.57 -10.04 8.13
N ALA A 121 -18.61 -9.90 7.21
CA ALA A 121 -18.89 -9.67 5.80
C ALA A 121 -19.35 -10.95 5.07
N ALA A 122 -19.01 -12.13 5.59
CA ALA A 122 -19.42 -13.42 5.06
C ALA A 122 -20.82 -13.87 5.53
N ASP A 123 -21.46 -13.14 6.45
CA ASP A 123 -22.73 -13.54 7.07
C ASP A 123 -23.81 -12.44 6.97
N PRO A 124 -24.48 -12.26 5.81
CA PRO A 124 -25.44 -11.17 5.63
C PRO A 124 -26.91 -11.60 5.89
N ILE A 125 -27.23 -12.44 6.90
CA ILE A 125 -28.62 -12.96 7.04
C ILE A 125 -29.23 -12.95 8.46
N PHE A 126 -28.53 -12.57 9.54
CA PHE A 126 -29.20 -12.54 10.86
C PHE A 126 -29.02 -11.22 11.60
N MET A 127 -29.92 -10.27 11.33
CA MET A 127 -30.68 -9.54 12.35
C MET A 127 -31.55 -8.44 11.71
N ARG A 128 -32.81 -8.80 11.43
CA ARG A 128 -33.92 -7.84 11.52
C ARG A 128 -34.95 -8.44 12.46
N ILE A 129 -34.72 -8.28 13.76
CA ILE A 129 -35.76 -8.47 14.77
C ILE A 129 -36.70 -7.27 14.59
N GLU A 130 -37.82 -7.46 13.89
CA GLU A 130 -38.96 -6.56 13.99
C GLU A 130 -40.01 -7.20 14.90
N ALA A 131 -40.09 -6.68 16.12
CA ALA A 131 -41.33 -6.54 16.88
C ALA A 131 -41.26 -5.13 17.49
N PRO A 132 -42.38 -4.38 17.67
CA PRO A 132 -43.75 -4.86 17.87
C PRO A 132 -44.87 -4.02 17.19
N SER A 133 -46.03 -4.61 16.88
CA SER A 133 -47.35 -3.95 16.72
C SER A 133 -48.39 -5.05 16.52
N GLY A 134 -49.46 -5.26 17.29
CA GLY A 134 -50.37 -4.29 17.89
C GLY A 134 -51.68 -4.25 17.09
N LYS A 135 -52.63 -5.17 17.41
CA LYS A 135 -54.09 -5.25 17.07
C LYS A 135 -54.46 -6.75 16.94
N GLY A 136 -55.46 -7.38 17.57
CA GLY A 136 -56.61 -6.99 18.38
C GLY A 136 -57.74 -8.02 18.12
N SER A 137 -58.54 -8.35 19.16
CA SER A 137 -59.83 -9.11 19.11
C SER A 137 -59.73 -10.65 18.99
N ALA A 138 -60.45 -11.52 19.73
CA ALA A 138 -61.52 -11.40 20.73
C ALA A 138 -61.68 -12.70 21.58
N ARG A 139 -61.87 -12.52 22.90
CA ARG A 139 -62.92 -13.08 23.79
C ARG A 139 -63.38 -14.55 23.69
N SER A 140 -63.31 -15.27 24.83
CA SER A 140 -64.34 -16.14 25.49
C SER A 140 -63.66 -17.30 26.24
N ALA A 141 -64.01 -17.80 27.43
CA ALA A 141 -64.80 -17.41 28.59
C ALA A 141 -64.44 -18.41 29.72
N ASN A 142 -64.61 -17.97 30.98
CA ASN A 142 -64.92 -18.67 32.25
C ASN A 142 -64.60 -20.18 32.38
N GLY A 143 -64.10 -20.70 33.49
CA GLY A 143 -64.11 -20.25 34.88
C GLY A 143 -63.90 -21.50 35.75
N ALA A 144 -63.18 -21.33 36.85
CA ALA A 144 -62.86 -22.38 37.81
C ALA A 144 -64.10 -22.82 38.62
N THR A 145 -64.19 -24.12 38.87
CA THR A 145 -64.30 -24.72 40.21
C THR A 145 -63.78 -26.15 40.14
#